data_AF-A0A7V9GSD3-F1
#
_entry.id   AF-A0A7V9GSD3-F1
#
_cell.length_a   1.000
_cell.length_b   1.000
_cell.length_c   1.000
_cell.angle_alpha   90.00
_cell.angle_beta   90.00
_cell.angle_gamma   90.00
#
_symmetry.space_group_name_H-M   'P 1'
#
loop_
_entity.id
_entity.type
_entity.pdbx_description
1 polymer ?
#
loop_
_entity_poly.entity_id
_entity_poly.type
_entity_poly.pdbx_seq_one_letter_code
_entity_poly.pdbx_strand_id
1 'polypeptide(L)' 'GRVVFRELVDPDGDGDLHVGVTGGGITAPGLTIIDVNKNLRPRRDPQIGETVSGAGPVYPGSYGQRQIEAVVFNAQRP' A
#
# COMPACT_ATOMS: atom_id res chain seq x y z
N GLY A 1 1.40 3.36 -8.96
CA GLY A 1 2.52 2.47 -9.29
C GLY A 1 2.01 1.07 -9.59
N ARG A 2 2.88 0.16 -10.06
CA ARG A 2 2.51 -1.27 -10.19
C ARG A 2 2.80 -2.01 -8.91
N VAL A 3 1.86 -2.86 -8.48
CA VAL A 3 2.01 -3.68 -7.28
C VAL A 3 3.10 -4.72 -7.49
N VAL A 4 4.06 -4.76 -6.56
CA VAL A 4 5.13 -5.77 -6.50
C VAL A 4 5.11 -6.55 -5.20
N PHE A 5 4.41 -6.05 -4.19
CA PHE A 5 4.24 -6.68 -2.91
C PHE A 5 2.82 -6.39 -2.40
N ARG A 6 2.25 -7.35 -1.71
CA ARG A 6 1.07 -7.16 -0.87
C ARG A 6 1.19 -8.04 0.36
N GLU A 7 0.66 -7.57 1.46
CA GLU A 7 0.51 -8.37 2.66
C GLU A 7 -0.79 -9.18 2.58
N LEU A 8 -0.66 -10.51 2.55
CA LEU A 8 -1.79 -11.45 2.47
C LEU A 8 -2.29 -11.91 3.84
N VAL A 9 -1.42 -11.80 4.85
CA VAL A 9 -1.68 -12.21 6.23
C VAL A 9 -1.53 -10.96 7.05
N ASP A 10 -2.65 -10.45 7.56
CA ASP A 10 -2.73 -9.32 8.49
C ASP A 10 -2.17 -9.77 9.86
N PRO A 11 -0.92 -9.39 10.20
CA PRO A 11 -0.23 -9.97 11.35
C PRO A 11 -0.63 -9.31 12.69
N ASP A 12 -1.20 -8.10 12.67
CA ASP A 12 -1.68 -7.40 13.87
C ASP A 12 -3.21 -7.40 14.05
N GLY A 13 -3.94 -7.79 12.99
CA GLY A 13 -5.37 -8.05 13.01
C GLY A 13 -6.24 -6.78 12.92
N ASP A 14 -5.67 -5.63 12.54
CA ASP A 14 -6.40 -4.38 12.47
C ASP A 14 -7.25 -4.23 11.19
N GLY A 15 -6.98 -5.09 10.21
CA GLY A 15 -7.63 -5.20 8.92
C GLY A 15 -7.07 -4.26 7.86
N ASP A 16 -5.89 -3.69 8.03
CA ASP A 16 -5.23 -2.87 7.03
C ASP A 16 -4.68 -3.70 5.84
N LEU A 17 -4.36 -2.98 4.78
CA LEU A 17 -3.74 -3.54 3.60
C LEU A 17 -2.44 -2.79 3.32
N HIS A 18 -1.33 -3.50 3.45
CA HIS A 18 -0.04 -3.02 2.99
C HIS A 18 0.21 -3.41 1.52
N VAL A 19 0.42 -2.42 0.66
CA VAL A 19 0.76 -2.61 -0.75
C VAL A 19 2.08 -1.94 -1.09
N GLY A 20 3.02 -2.70 -1.63
CA GLY A 20 4.26 -2.19 -2.19
C GLY A 20 4.14 -1.93 -3.69
N VAL A 21 4.47 -0.72 -4.14
CA VAL A 21 4.39 -0.32 -5.54
C VAL A 21 5.71 0.19 -6.12
N THR A 22 5.88 -0.02 -7.42
CA THR A 22 6.95 0.61 -8.21
C THR A 22 6.57 2.02 -8.66
N GLY A 23 7.59 2.85 -8.90
CA GLY A 23 7.44 4.22 -9.40
C GLY A 23 7.40 5.30 -8.33
N GLY A 24 7.71 4.95 -7.08
CA GLY A 24 7.94 5.88 -5.97
C GLY A 24 9.33 5.72 -5.36
N GLY A 25 9.56 6.33 -4.20
CA GLY A 25 10.85 6.27 -3.50
C GLY A 25 10.76 6.57 -2.00
N ILE A 26 9.56 6.48 -1.42
CA ILE A 26 9.31 6.85 -0.02
C ILE A 26 9.91 5.82 0.94
N THR A 27 9.68 4.54 0.68
CA THR A 27 10.15 3.45 1.54
C THR A 27 11.60 3.08 1.24
N ALA A 28 11.92 2.91 -0.04
CA ALA A 28 13.27 2.66 -0.55
C ALA A 28 13.35 3.15 -2.02
N PRO A 29 14.55 3.29 -2.62
CA PRO A 29 14.67 3.69 -4.02
C PRO A 29 13.83 2.80 -4.95
N GLY A 30 12.89 3.40 -5.69
CA GLY A 30 11.99 2.68 -6.60
C GLY A 30 10.79 1.99 -5.94
N LEU A 31 10.71 1.97 -4.61
CA LEU A 31 9.67 1.28 -3.82
C LEU A 31 8.92 2.25 -2.91
N THR A 32 7.61 2.09 -2.84
CA THR A 32 6.77 2.79 -1.87
C THR A 32 5.75 1.82 -1.32
N ILE A 33 5.69 1.72 0.00
CA ILE A 33 4.60 1.06 0.73
C ILE A 33 3.48 2.08 0.92
N ILE A 34 2.27 1.63 0.61
CA ILE A 34 1.02 2.30 0.89
C ILE A 34 0.30 1.44 1.92
N ASP A 35 0.12 1.99 3.10
CA ASP A 35 -0.70 1.46 4.18
C ASP A 35 -2.14 1.96 3.96
N VAL A 36 -3.07 1.02 3.80
CA VAL A 36 -4.46 1.29 3.46
C VAL A 36 -5.34 0.79 4.59
N ASN A 37 -5.91 1.75 5.33
CA ASN A 37 -6.90 1.46 6.35
C ASN A 37 -8.04 0.58 5.80
N LYS A 38 -8.56 -0.35 6.63
CA LYS A 38 -9.66 -1.26 6.27
C LYS A 38 -10.87 -0.61 5.62
N ASN A 39 -11.21 0.61 6.00
CA ASN A 39 -12.38 1.33 5.46
C ASN A 39 -12.13 1.89 4.04
N LEU A 40 -10.87 1.96 3.61
CA LEU A 40 -10.44 2.36 2.28
C LEU A 40 -10.10 1.16 1.39
N ARG A 41 -10.12 -0.06 1.94
CA ARG A 41 -9.83 -1.27 1.17
C ARG A 41 -10.85 -1.41 0.04
N PRO A 42 -10.39 -1.67 -1.19
CA PRO A 42 -11.30 -2.00 -2.27
C PRO A 42 -12.02 -3.31 -1.94
N ARG A 43 -13.19 -3.53 -2.55
CA ARG A 43 -13.96 -4.77 -2.41
C ARG A 43 -13.13 -6.05 -2.67
N ARG A 44 -12.06 -5.94 -3.46
CA ARG A 44 -11.08 -7.00 -3.67
C ARG A 44 -9.70 -6.39 -3.63
N ASP A 45 -8.82 -6.96 -2.82
CA ASP A 45 -7.43 -6.55 -2.73
C ASP A 45 -6.71 -6.66 -4.09
N PRO A 46 -5.82 -5.70 -4.39
CA PRO A 46 -5.07 -5.70 -5.63
C PRO A 46 -4.11 -6.90 -5.70
N GLN A 47 -3.85 -7.35 -6.92
CA GLN A 47 -2.90 -8.42 -7.24
C GLN A 47 -1.55 -7.84 -7.67
N ILE A 48 -0.50 -8.65 -7.56
CA ILE A 48 0.82 -8.32 -8.13
C ILE A 48 0.69 -8.05 -9.63
N GLY A 49 1.31 -6.96 -10.11
CA GLY A 49 1.27 -6.51 -11.49
C GLY A 49 0.17 -5.51 -11.82
N GLU A 50 -0.89 -5.42 -10.99
CA GLU A 50 -1.95 -4.43 -11.15
C GLU A 50 -1.45 -3.01 -10.83
N THR A 51 -2.19 -2.00 -11.31
CA THR A 51 -1.86 -0.59 -11.06
C THR A 51 -2.72 -0.06 -9.93
N VAL A 52 -2.10 0.57 -8.95
CA VAL A 52 -2.79 1.24 -7.86
C VAL A 52 -2.27 2.67 -7.68
N SER A 53 -3.09 3.53 -7.10
CA SER A 53 -2.69 4.83 -6.59
C SER A 53 -3.16 5.01 -5.16
N GLY A 54 -2.36 5.71 -4.38
CA GLY A 54 -2.69 6.09 -3.01
C GLY A 54 -2.07 7.44 -2.71
N ALA A 55 -2.72 8.20 -1.84
CA ALA A 55 -2.20 9.48 -1.37
C ALA A 55 -2.53 9.67 0.11
N GLY A 56 -1.65 10.37 0.80
CA GLY A 56 -1.76 10.66 2.22
C GLY A 56 -0.42 11.12 2.80
N PRO A 57 -0.39 11.42 4.10
CA PRO A 57 0.84 11.76 4.80
C PRO A 57 1.84 10.60 4.79
N VAL A 58 3.11 10.94 5.00
CA VAL A 58 4.19 9.95 5.13
C VAL A 58 4.56 9.81 6.59
N TYR A 59 4.42 8.60 7.11
CA TYR A 59 4.79 8.26 8.49
C TYR A 59 5.74 7.07 8.55
N PRO A 60 6.48 6.90 9.65
CA PRO A 60 7.20 5.66 9.93
C PRO A 60 6.20 4.53 10.21
N GLY A 61 6.36 3.40 9.53
CA GLY A 61 5.68 2.16 9.86
C GLY A 61 6.37 1.40 11.00
N SER A 62 5.83 0.23 11.36
CA SER A 62 6.22 -0.54 12.54
C SER A 62 7.70 -0.98 12.59
N TYR A 63 8.39 -1.05 11.45
CA TYR A 63 9.81 -1.37 11.36
C TYR A 63 10.69 -0.13 11.09
N GLY A 64 10.15 1.08 11.26
CA GLY A 64 10.85 2.36 11.04
C GLY A 64 10.99 2.75 9.57
N GLN A 65 10.47 1.95 8.64
CA GLN A 65 10.41 2.29 7.22
C GLN A 65 9.41 3.42 6.98
N ARG A 66 9.66 4.32 6.03
CA ARG A 66 8.67 5.33 5.65
C ARG A 66 7.60 4.73 4.75
N GLN A 67 6.34 5.08 4.97
CA GLN A 67 5.21 4.63 4.15
C GLN A 67 4.17 5.75 3.98
N ILE A 68 3.35 5.65 2.94
CA ILE A 68 2.16 6.50 2.81
C ILE A 68 1.05 5.87 3.65
N GLU A 69 0.51 6.61 4.61
CA GLU A 69 -0.77 6.26 5.24
C GLU A 69 -1.90 6.82 4.36
N ALA A 70 -2.58 5.96 3.62
CA ALA A 70 -3.53 6.37 2.63
C ALA A 70 -4.77 7.01 3.26
N VAL A 71 -5.11 8.22 2.81
CA VAL A 71 -6.44 8.82 3.02
C VAL A 71 -7.34 8.61 1.80
N VAL A 72 -6.75 8.21 0.67
CA VAL A 72 -7.43 7.78 -0.55
C VAL A 72 -6.63 6.67 -1.21
N PHE A 73 -7.32 5.65 -1.72
CA PHE A 73 -6.72 4.51 -2.40
C PHE A 73 -7.59 4.08 -3.59
N ASN A 74 -6.95 3.84 -4.73
CA ASN A 74 -7.62 3.35 -5.94
C ASN A 74 -6.84 2.16 -6.51
N ALA A 75 -7.57 1.10 -6.87
CA ALA A 75 -7.02 -0.04 -7.58
C ALA A 75 -7.63 -0.11 -8.99
N GLN A 76 -6.75 -0.05 -10.00
CA GLN A 76 -7.13 -0.11 -11.40
C GLN A 76 -6.90 -1.53 -11.91
N ARG A 77 -7.97 -2.13 -12.43
CA ARG A 77 -7.94 -3.48 -13.00
C ARG A 77 -7.63 -3.40 -14.50
N PRO A 78 -6.97 -4.42 -15.07
CA PRO A 78 -6.96 -4.62 -16.51
C PRO A 78 -8.36 -4.96 -17.03
#